data_AF-A0A6C0GDY4-F1
#
_entry.id   AF-A0A6C0GDY4-F1
#
_cell.length_a   1.000
_cell.length_b   1.000
_cell.length_c   1.000
_cell.angle_alpha   90.00
_cell.angle_beta   90.00
_cell.angle_gamma   90.00
#
_symmetry.space_group_name_H-M   'P 1'
#
loop_
_entity.id
_entity.type
_entity.pdbx_description
1 polymer ?
#
loop_
_entity_poly.entity_id
_entity_poly.type
_entity_poly.pdbx_seq_one_letter_code
_entity_poly.pdbx_strand_id
1 'polypeptide(L)'
;MTRIYHTSKIKEIPPYGAFEDEIIFQVQDNSESFIMRKYEFDWLADKMFDNWQQKRNPYIQILKEWNECIGFQDVEGQVSLIKDVADTIEALKMIEPSEDQSYNGINKEDIELLLLFLERNKDKPIEISES
;
A
#
# COMPACT_ATOMS: atom_id res chain seq x y z
N MET A 1 -0.21 -8.69 -21.89
CA MET A 1 -0.29 -9.50 -20.65
C MET A 1 -0.14 -8.53 -19.50
N THR A 2 -1.17 -8.40 -18.66
CA THR A 2 -1.13 -7.63 -17.41
C THR A 2 -0.23 -8.34 -16.41
N ARG A 3 0.66 -7.62 -15.73
CA ARG A 3 1.50 -8.18 -14.65
C ARG A 3 0.82 -7.91 -13.32
N ILE A 4 0.72 -8.94 -12.49
CA ILE A 4 0.09 -8.83 -11.18
C ILE A 4 1.13 -9.24 -10.14
N TYR A 5 1.38 -8.34 -9.20
CA TYR A 5 2.19 -8.53 -8.01
C TYR A 5 1.23 -8.73 -6.82
N HIS A 6 1.58 -9.61 -5.90
CA HIS A 6 0.79 -9.83 -4.70
C HIS A 6 1.73 -10.07 -3.52
N THR A 7 1.37 -9.55 -2.34
CA THR A 7 2.06 -9.91 -1.10
C THR A 7 1.92 -11.41 -0.85
N SER A 8 2.85 -11.97 -0.07
CA SER A 8 2.83 -13.38 0.32
C SER A 8 1.50 -13.78 0.99
N LYS A 9 0.92 -12.89 1.79
CA LYS A 9 -0.28 -13.14 2.60
C LYS A 9 -1.60 -13.15 1.83
N ILE A 10 -1.65 -12.63 0.58
CA ILE A 10 -2.83 -12.78 -0.29
C ILE A 10 -3.18 -14.27 -0.50
N LYS A 11 -2.19 -15.16 -0.47
CA LYS A 11 -2.37 -16.61 -0.67
C LYS A 11 -2.79 -17.36 0.59
N GLU A 12 -2.74 -16.71 1.75
CA GLU A 12 -3.08 -17.33 3.02
C GLU A 12 -4.59 -17.29 3.25
N ILE A 13 -5.08 -18.29 3.98
CA ILE A 13 -6.48 -18.29 4.42
C ILE A 13 -6.59 -17.26 5.56
N PRO A 14 -7.47 -16.26 5.45
CA PRO A 14 -7.66 -15.29 6.51
C PRO A 14 -8.06 -16.01 7.81
N PRO A 15 -7.49 -15.65 8.97
CA PRO A 15 -7.92 -16.15 10.25
C PRO A 15 -9.39 -15.86 10.44
N TYR A 16 -10.07 -16.78 11.11
CA TYR A 16 -11.49 -16.67 11.40
C TYR A 16 -12.42 -16.72 10.17
N GLY A 17 -11.90 -16.99 8.96
CA GLY A 17 -12.71 -17.22 7.77
C GLY A 17 -13.47 -15.99 7.26
N ALA A 18 -13.00 -14.78 7.60
CA ALA A 18 -13.55 -13.54 7.06
C ALA A 18 -13.15 -13.35 5.59
N PHE A 19 -13.99 -12.71 4.78
CA PHE A 19 -13.53 -12.08 3.55
C PHE A 19 -12.73 -10.85 3.97
N GLU A 20 -11.45 -10.80 3.63
CA GLU A 20 -10.62 -9.64 3.94
C GLU A 20 -10.48 -8.79 2.68
N ASP A 21 -10.84 -7.52 2.81
CA ASP A 21 -10.73 -6.51 1.77
C ASP A 21 -9.29 -6.43 1.25
N GLU A 22 -9.15 -6.23 -0.06
CA GLU A 22 -7.88 -6.14 -0.75
C GLU A 22 -7.62 -4.70 -1.17
N ILE A 23 -6.39 -4.24 -0.99
CA ILE A 23 -5.92 -2.97 -1.51
C ILE A 23 -5.18 -3.23 -2.82
N ILE A 24 -5.65 -2.58 -3.87
CA ILE A 24 -5.14 -2.74 -5.23
C ILE A 24 -4.50 -1.43 -5.67
N PHE A 25 -3.20 -1.48 -5.94
CA PHE A 25 -2.45 -0.45 -6.65
C PHE A 25 -2.48 -0.80 -8.14
N GLN A 26 -3.11 0.03 -8.95
CA GLN A 26 -3.32 -0.22 -10.37
C GLN A 26 -2.66 0.88 -11.20
N VAL A 27 -1.79 0.53 -12.14
CA VAL A 27 -1.39 1.50 -13.16
C VAL A 27 -2.60 1.77 -14.05
N GLN A 28 -2.90 3.04 -14.34
CA GLN A 28 -4.13 3.47 -15.03
C GLN A 28 -4.31 2.85 -16.44
N ASP A 29 -3.22 2.43 -17.10
CA ASP A 29 -3.26 1.71 -18.39
C ASP A 29 -3.56 0.20 -18.23
N ASN A 30 -3.85 -0.26 -17.00
CA ASN A 30 -4.07 -1.65 -16.60
C ASN A 30 -2.93 -2.62 -16.99
N SER A 31 -1.72 -2.09 -17.14
CA SER A 31 -0.54 -2.91 -17.52
C SER A 31 0.05 -3.66 -16.33
N GLU A 32 0.04 -3.07 -15.14
CA GLU A 32 0.59 -3.66 -13.92
C GLU A 32 -0.31 -3.35 -12.71
N SER A 33 -0.43 -4.30 -11.78
CA SER A 33 -1.16 -4.15 -10.51
C SER A 33 -0.36 -4.75 -9.37
N PHE A 34 -0.44 -4.16 -8.18
CA PHE A 34 0.05 -4.72 -6.92
C PHE A 34 -1.11 -4.88 -5.95
N ILE A 35 -1.24 -6.06 -5.35
CA ILE A 35 -2.36 -6.42 -4.49
C ILE A 35 -1.83 -6.81 -3.11
N MET A 36 -2.44 -6.27 -2.06
CA MET A 36 -2.15 -6.64 -0.68
C MET A 36 -3.42 -6.69 0.16
N ARG A 37 -3.39 -7.35 1.32
CA ARG A 37 -4.52 -7.32 2.24
C ARG A 37 -4.64 -5.94 2.88
N LYS A 38 -5.87 -5.52 3.19
CA LYS A 38 -6.12 -4.23 3.83
C LYS A 38 -5.34 -4.05 5.14
N TYR A 39 -5.21 -5.07 5.98
CA TYR A 39 -4.44 -4.94 7.22
C TYR A 39 -2.94 -4.72 6.98
N GLU A 40 -2.36 -5.25 5.89
CA GLU A 40 -0.96 -5.02 5.54
C GLU A 40 -0.77 -3.56 5.13
N PHE A 41 -1.74 -3.04 4.38
CA PHE A 41 -1.77 -1.64 3.99
C PHE A 41 -2.00 -0.70 5.18
N ASP A 42 -2.91 -1.03 6.09
CA ASP A 42 -3.15 -0.27 7.33
C ASP A 42 -1.89 -0.22 8.20
N TRP A 43 -1.17 -1.34 8.33
CA TRP A 43 0.13 -1.38 9.03
C TRP A 43 1.18 -0.49 8.34
N LEU A 44 1.24 -0.52 7.02
CA LEU A 44 2.18 0.26 6.23
C LEU A 44 1.88 1.77 6.34
N ALA A 45 0.60 2.14 6.30
CA ALA A 45 0.15 3.50 6.56
C ALA A 45 0.49 3.96 7.98
N ASP A 46 0.28 3.12 9.00
CA ASP A 46 0.66 3.41 10.38
C ASP A 46 2.16 3.71 10.52
N LYS A 47 3.04 2.88 9.91
CA LYS A 47 4.49 3.10 9.96
C LYS A 47 4.93 4.34 9.19
N MET A 48 4.30 4.64 8.06
CA MET A 48 4.53 5.89 7.34
C MET A 48 4.11 7.10 8.19
N PHE A 49 2.99 6.99 8.90
CA PHE A 49 2.51 8.03 9.81
C PHE A 49 3.46 8.24 10.99
N ASP A 50 3.95 7.17 11.62
CA ASP A 50 4.98 7.23 12.67
C ASP A 50 6.23 7.99 12.19
N ASN A 51 6.71 7.68 10.99
CA ASN A 51 7.88 8.33 10.39
C ASN A 51 7.63 9.83 10.10
N TRP A 52 6.43 10.17 9.63
CA TRP A 52 6.02 11.56 9.41
C TRP A 52 5.94 12.34 10.73
N GLN A 53 5.34 11.77 11.77
CA GLN A 53 5.26 12.39 13.10
C GLN A 53 6.65 12.69 13.68
N GLN A 54 7.61 11.79 13.44
CA GLN A 54 9.02 11.96 13.83
C GLN A 54 9.80 12.92 12.93
N LYS A 55 9.14 13.54 11.93
CA LYS A 55 9.74 14.46 10.94
C LYS A 55 10.86 13.81 10.11
N ARG A 56 10.82 12.48 9.94
CA ARG A 56 11.76 11.75 9.08
C ARG A 56 11.39 11.87 7.60
N ASN A 57 10.10 12.06 7.32
CA ASN A 57 9.56 12.30 5.99
C ASN A 57 8.68 13.57 5.99
N PRO A 58 8.89 14.52 5.07
CA PRO A 58 8.16 15.79 5.05
C PRO A 58 6.65 15.67 4.78
N TYR A 59 6.20 14.71 3.96
CA TYR A 59 4.79 14.52 3.59
C TYR A 59 4.63 13.35 2.60
N ILE A 60 3.55 12.58 2.71
CA ILE A 60 3.23 11.48 1.78
C ILE A 60 1.74 11.58 1.42
N GLN A 61 1.40 11.70 0.14
CA GLN A 61 0.01 11.83 -0.32
C GLN A 61 -0.85 10.63 0.08
N ILE A 62 -0.29 9.41 0.09
CA ILE A 62 -1.00 8.21 0.57
C ILE A 62 -1.56 8.43 1.97
N LEU A 63 -0.79 9.02 2.89
CA LEU A 63 -1.27 9.29 4.25
C LEU A 63 -2.39 10.33 4.29
N LYS A 64 -2.34 11.33 3.41
CA LYS A 64 -3.37 12.36 3.34
C LYS A 64 -4.66 11.78 2.77
N GLU A 65 -4.57 11.13 1.61
CA GLU A 65 -5.75 10.54 0.95
C GLU A 65 -6.34 9.43 1.81
N TRP A 66 -5.52 8.57 2.41
CA TRP A 66 -6.01 7.51 3.28
C TRP A 66 -6.65 8.02 4.57
N ASN A 67 -6.08 9.04 5.23
CA ASN A 67 -6.75 9.66 6.40
C ASN A 67 -8.03 10.40 6.01
N GLU A 68 -8.07 11.02 4.83
CA GLU A 68 -9.29 11.64 4.29
C GLU A 68 -10.35 10.57 3.93
N CYS A 69 -9.94 9.38 3.48
CA CYS A 69 -10.80 8.22 3.26
C CYS A 69 -11.31 7.61 4.59
N ILE A 70 -10.46 7.47 5.62
CA ILE A 70 -10.88 7.00 6.96
C ILE A 70 -11.88 7.98 7.61
N GLY A 71 -11.85 9.27 7.25
CA GLY A 71 -12.70 10.33 7.81
C GLY A 71 -14.09 10.47 7.17
N PHE A 72 -14.33 9.91 5.99
CA PHE A 72 -15.62 9.99 5.29
C PHE A 72 -16.28 8.61 5.20
N GLN A 73 -17.50 8.49 5.72
CA GLN A 73 -18.30 7.26 5.75
C GLN A 73 -18.77 6.75 4.36
N ASP A 74 -18.09 7.09 3.26
CA ASP A 74 -18.52 6.85 1.87
C ASP A 74 -17.34 6.47 0.94
N VAL A 75 -16.52 5.47 1.32
CA VAL A 75 -15.38 4.99 0.50
C VAL A 75 -15.74 3.81 -0.41
N GLU A 76 -17.01 3.40 -0.51
CA GLU A 76 -17.40 2.44 -1.55
C GLU A 76 -17.27 3.09 -2.95
N GLY A 77 -16.18 2.79 -3.66
CA GLY A 77 -15.98 3.10 -5.08
C GLY A 77 -15.14 4.35 -5.39
N GLN A 78 -14.48 4.99 -4.43
CA GLN A 78 -13.53 6.08 -4.71
C GLN A 78 -12.10 5.57 -4.88
N VAL A 79 -11.49 5.92 -6.01
CA VAL A 79 -10.10 5.60 -6.34
C VAL A 79 -9.20 6.77 -5.94
N SER A 80 -8.17 6.46 -5.17
CA SER A 80 -7.09 7.39 -4.80
C SER A 80 -6.01 7.41 -5.88
N LEU A 81 -5.37 8.55 -6.13
CA LEU A 81 -4.35 8.69 -7.18
C LEU A 81 -3.02 9.11 -6.57
N ILE A 82 -2.00 8.25 -6.59
CA ILE A 82 -0.66 8.60 -6.11
C ILE A 82 -0.01 9.54 -7.13
N LYS A 83 0.12 10.83 -6.81
CA LYS A 83 0.79 11.82 -7.67
C LYS A 83 2.26 12.00 -7.29
N ASP A 84 2.62 11.70 -6.05
CA ASP A 84 3.95 11.83 -5.48
C ASP A 84 4.66 10.46 -5.32
N VAL A 85 4.69 9.66 -6.41
CA VAL A 85 5.25 8.30 -6.38
C VAL A 85 6.71 8.29 -5.86
N ALA A 86 7.51 9.30 -6.21
CA ALA A 86 8.88 9.42 -5.72
C ALA A 86 8.98 9.60 -4.20
N ASP A 87 8.17 10.49 -3.61
CA ASP A 87 8.16 10.74 -2.17
C ASP A 87 7.59 9.53 -1.41
N THR A 88 6.60 8.85 -2.01
CA THR A 88 6.06 7.57 -1.53
C THR A 88 7.15 6.49 -1.48
N ILE A 89 7.96 6.35 -2.54
CA ILE A 89 9.08 5.38 -2.57
C ILE A 89 10.08 5.68 -1.46
N GLU A 90 10.48 6.94 -1.30
CA GLU A 90 11.43 7.33 -0.26
C GLU A 90 10.87 7.10 1.15
N ALA A 91 9.56 7.29 1.35
CA ALA A 91 8.89 6.94 2.60
C ALA A 91 8.96 5.45 2.92
N LEU A 92 8.63 4.61 1.94
CA LEU A 92 8.61 3.16 2.09
C LEU A 92 10.00 2.61 2.40
N LYS A 93 11.06 3.20 1.84
CA LYS A 93 12.46 2.85 2.16
C LYS A 93 12.82 3.12 3.64
N MET A 94 12.06 3.95 4.36
CA MET A 94 12.28 4.23 5.78
C MET A 94 11.52 3.29 6.72
N ILE A 95 10.69 2.39 6.18
CA ILE A 95 9.95 1.42 6.99
C ILE A 95 10.87 0.24 7.30
N GLU A 96 11.03 -0.06 8.59
CA GLU A 96 11.65 -1.30 9.04
C GLU A 96 10.64 -2.44 8.87
N PRO A 97 10.93 -3.48 8.06
CA PRO A 97 10.02 -4.60 7.86
C PRO A 97 9.71 -5.32 9.17
N SER A 98 8.54 -5.96 9.25
CA SER A 98 8.20 -6.77 10.43
C SER A 98 9.14 -7.99 10.51
N GLU A 99 9.99 -8.06 11.54
CA GLU A 99 10.90 -9.19 11.78
C GLU A 99 10.13 -10.46 12.18
N ASP A 100 9.05 -10.29 12.95
CA ASP A 100 8.11 -11.35 13.25
C ASP A 100 7.10 -11.47 12.11
N GLN A 101 6.62 -12.68 11.85
CA GLN A 101 5.37 -12.94 11.10
C GLN A 101 4.15 -12.41 11.89
N SER A 102 4.25 -11.21 12.45
CA SER A 102 3.14 -10.53 13.08
C SER A 102 2.00 -10.53 12.08
N TYR A 103 0.82 -10.94 12.56
CA TYR A 103 -0.32 -11.20 11.69
C TYR A 103 -0.62 -9.99 10.79
N ASN A 104 -0.34 -8.78 11.27
CA ASN A 104 -0.62 -7.53 10.58
C ASN A 104 0.56 -6.92 9.82
N GLY A 105 1.81 -7.38 10.04
CA GLY A 105 2.99 -6.77 9.43
C GLY A 105 3.25 -7.24 8.00
N ILE A 106 3.99 -6.45 7.24
CA ILE A 106 4.53 -6.84 5.92
C ILE A 106 6.00 -7.23 6.07
N ASN A 107 6.39 -8.32 5.40
CA ASN A 107 7.78 -8.79 5.41
C ASN A 107 8.66 -7.97 4.46
N LYS A 108 9.96 -8.23 4.50
CA LYS A 108 10.93 -7.51 3.69
C LYS A 108 10.74 -7.74 2.20
N GLU A 109 10.51 -8.98 1.79
CA GLU A 109 10.33 -9.35 0.38
C GLU A 109 9.13 -8.65 -0.25
N ASP A 110 8.04 -8.52 0.49
CA ASP A 110 6.80 -7.88 0.05
C ASP A 110 6.94 -6.35 -0.01
N ILE A 111 7.68 -5.72 0.92
CA ILE A 111 8.06 -4.30 0.80
C ILE A 111 8.95 -4.09 -0.44
N GLU A 112 9.95 -4.93 -0.65
CA GLU A 112 10.84 -4.85 -1.81
C GLU A 112 10.06 -5.03 -3.12
N LEU A 113 9.04 -5.88 -3.14
CA LEU A 113 8.15 -6.07 -4.28
C LEU A 113 7.29 -4.83 -4.56
N LEU A 114 6.74 -4.20 -3.53
CA LEU A 114 6.00 -2.95 -3.64
C LEU A 114 6.89 -1.82 -4.17
N LEU A 115 8.09 -1.67 -3.61
CA LEU A 115 9.09 -0.70 -4.06
C LEU A 115 9.46 -0.93 -5.53
N LEU A 116 9.68 -2.18 -5.94
CA LEU A 116 9.96 -2.54 -7.32
C LEU A 116 8.79 -2.14 -8.25
N PHE A 117 7.55 -2.41 -7.85
CA PHE A 117 6.36 -2.01 -8.60
C PHE A 117 6.29 -0.49 -8.77
N LEU A 118 6.47 0.28 -7.69
CA LEU A 118 6.42 1.74 -7.72
C LEU A 118 7.57 2.34 -8.56
N GLU A 119 8.81 1.86 -8.39
CA GLU A 119 9.97 2.34 -9.16
C GLU A 119 9.82 2.10 -10.66
N ARG A 120 9.26 0.94 -11.06
CA ARG A 120 8.98 0.62 -12.47
C ARG A 120 7.93 1.53 -13.10
N ASN A 121 6.99 2.01 -12.29
CA ASN A 121 5.82 2.76 -12.73
C ASN A 121 5.82 4.21 -12.24
N LYS A 122 6.97 4.73 -11.79
CA LYS A 122 7.10 6.07 -11.17
C LYS A 122 6.68 7.23 -12.05
N ASP A 123 6.73 7.05 -13.37
CA ASP A 123 6.36 8.05 -14.38
C ASP A 123 4.92 7.89 -14.86
N LYS A 124 4.15 6.97 -14.27
CA LYS A 124 2.77 6.67 -14.63
C LYS A 124 1.81 7.00 -13.48
N PRO A 125 0.55 7.37 -13.77
CA PRO A 125 -0.48 7.46 -12.74
C PRO A 125 -0.76 6.09 -12.12
N ILE A 126 -0.72 6.03 -10.79
CA ILE A 126 -1.05 4.84 -10.00
C ILE A 126 -2.29 5.14 -9.17
N GLU A 127 -3.29 4.28 -9.33
CA GLU A 127 -4.57 4.29 -8.65
C GLU A 127 -4.52 3.34 -7.45
N ILE A 128 -5.08 3.72 -6.30
CA ILE A 128 -5.29 2.85 -5.14
C ILE A 128 -6.79 2.69 -4.93
N SER A 129 -7.24 1.46 -4.74
CA SER A 129 -8.65 1.14 -4.46
C SER A 129 -8.77 -0.02 -3.48
N GLU A 130 -9.91 -0.09 -2.81
CA GLU A 130 -10.33 -1.22 -1.96
C GLU A 130 -11.36 -2.07 -2.72
N SER A 131 -11.27 -3.40 -2.62
CA SER A 131 -12.11 -4.38 -3.34
C SER A 131 -13.44 -4.67 -2.65
#